data_AF-A0A348WI05-F1
#
_entry.id   AF-A0A348WI05-F1
#
_cell.length_a   1.000
_cell.length_b   1.000
_cell.length_c   1.000
_cell.angle_alpha   90.00
_cell.angle_beta   90.00
_cell.angle_gamma   90.00
#
_symmetry.space_group_name_H-M   'P 1'
#
loop_
_entity.id
_entity.type
_entity.pdbx_description
1 polymer ?
#
loop_
_entity_poly.entity_id
_entity_poly.type
_entity_poly.pdbx_seq_one_letter_code
_entity_poly.pdbx_strand_id
1 'polypeptide(L)'
;MNTPAKIIVIGAGICGLSAAIWLRRDGHEVTLIDREGPGAGASYGNAGLLAQWAIAPINSPGIIRQGIKSLADPNAPLFLQYSYLPRLLPWLLRYVAQGTDTRTQRMAAGLHNLLHDSVEQHRALT
;
A
#
# COMPACT_ATOMS: atom_id res chain seq x y z
N MET A 1 6.64 -12.96 -25.68
CA MET A 1 5.32 -12.33 -25.92
C MET A 1 4.28 -13.27 -25.37
N ASN A 2 3.39 -12.79 -24.49
CA ASN A 2 2.30 -13.60 -23.96
C ASN A 2 1.30 -13.95 -25.07
N THR A 3 0.61 -15.07 -24.94
CA THR A 3 -0.49 -15.44 -25.84
C THR A 3 -1.64 -14.44 -25.65
N PRO A 4 -2.16 -13.81 -26.72
CA PRO A 4 -3.30 -12.89 -26.62
C PRO A 4 -4.49 -13.55 -25.92
N ALA A 5 -5.19 -12.78 -25.08
CA ALA A 5 -6.29 -13.26 -24.26
C ALA A 5 -7.38 -12.19 -24.15
N LYS A 6 -8.62 -12.63 -23.89
CA LYS A 6 -9.75 -11.76 -23.56
C LYS A 6 -9.81 -11.57 -22.05
N ILE A 7 -9.68 -10.34 -21.58
CA ILE A 7 -9.60 -9.99 -20.16
C ILE A 7 -10.68 -8.98 -19.81
N ILE A 8 -11.42 -9.26 -18.74
CA ILE A 8 -12.38 -8.32 -18.17
C ILE A 8 -11.76 -7.69 -16.94
N VAL A 9 -11.72 -6.36 -16.90
CA VAL A 9 -11.33 -5.57 -15.74
C VAL A 9 -12.59 -4.96 -15.14
N ILE A 10 -12.82 -5.19 -13.85
CA ILE A 10 -13.98 -4.67 -13.11
C ILE A 10 -13.51 -3.52 -12.21
N GLY A 11 -14.05 -2.32 -12.46
CA GLY A 11 -13.71 -1.08 -11.76
C GLY A 11 -12.79 -0.18 -12.58
N ALA A 12 -13.26 1.03 -12.88
CA ALA A 12 -12.55 2.08 -13.62
C ALA A 12 -11.94 3.15 -12.69
N GLY A 13 -11.50 2.75 -11.49
CA GLY A 13 -10.60 3.56 -10.66
C GLY A 13 -9.16 3.53 -11.20
N ILE A 14 -8.24 4.26 -10.54
CA ILE A 14 -6.85 4.38 -11.01
C ILE A 14 -6.17 3.03 -11.21
N CYS A 15 -6.34 2.06 -10.30
CA CYS A 15 -5.75 0.73 -10.43
C CYS A 15 -6.31 -0.03 -11.64
N GLY A 16 -7.64 0.00 -11.84
CA GLY A 16 -8.28 -0.72 -12.93
C GLY A 16 -7.99 -0.12 -14.30
N LEU A 17 -8.01 1.22 -14.42
CA LEU A 17 -7.60 1.91 -15.63
C LEU A 17 -6.13 1.64 -15.97
N SER A 18 -5.24 1.72 -14.98
CA SER A 18 -3.82 1.42 -15.17
C SER A 18 -3.61 -0.01 -15.65
N ALA A 19 -4.26 -0.98 -15.01
CA ALA A 19 -4.19 -2.39 -15.40
C ALA A 19 -4.74 -2.61 -16.82
N ALA A 20 -5.89 -2.03 -17.15
CA ALA A 20 -6.49 -2.17 -18.48
C ALA A 20 -5.60 -1.59 -19.59
N ILE A 21 -4.97 -0.43 -19.36
CA ILE A 21 -4.03 0.18 -20.30
C ILE A 21 -2.82 -0.71 -20.53
N TRP A 22 -2.19 -1.21 -19.44
CA TRP A 22 -1.00 -2.05 -19.54
C TRP A 22 -1.29 -3.41 -20.19
N LEU A 23 -2.42 -4.05 -19.86
CA LEU A 23 -2.85 -5.30 -20.49
C LEU A 23 -3.11 -5.11 -21.99
N ARG A 24 -3.74 -4.00 -22.37
CA ARG A 24 -3.95 -3.68 -23.79
C ARG A 24 -2.63 -3.43 -24.52
N ARG A 25 -1.64 -2.80 -23.87
CA ARG A 25 -0.28 -2.61 -24.41
C ARG A 25 0.49 -3.93 -24.57
N ASP A 26 0.24 -4.91 -23.71
CA ASP A 26 0.80 -6.27 -23.83
C ASP A 26 0.12 -7.12 -24.93
N GLY A 27 -0.88 -6.56 -25.63
CA GLY A 27 -1.54 -7.19 -26.77
C GLY A 27 -2.80 -7.98 -26.43
N HIS A 28 -3.37 -7.80 -25.25
CA HIS A 28 -4.62 -8.44 -24.85
C HIS A 28 -5.87 -7.65 -25.31
N GLU A 29 -6.98 -8.36 -25.52
CA GLU A 29 -8.30 -7.76 -25.73
C GLU A 29 -8.92 -7.49 -24.36
N VAL A 30 -9.09 -6.21 -24.00
CA VAL A 30 -9.51 -5.81 -22.67
C VAL A 30 -10.89 -5.16 -22.71
N THR A 31 -11.82 -5.67 -21.90
CA THR A 31 -13.11 -5.04 -21.62
C THR A 31 -13.07 -4.46 -20.20
N LEU A 32 -13.25 -3.15 -20.07
CA LEU A 32 -13.35 -2.47 -18.78
C LEU A 32 -14.82 -2.22 -18.45
N ILE A 33 -15.27 -2.67 -17.29
CA ILE A 33 -16.64 -2.49 -16.81
C ILE A 33 -16.60 -1.71 -15.51
N ASP A 34 -17.34 -0.62 -15.43
CA ASP A 34 -17.57 0.13 -14.19
C ASP A 34 -19.04 0.51 -14.06
N ARG A 35 -19.52 0.60 -12.82
CA ARG A 35 -20.91 0.92 -12.50
C ARG A 35 -21.21 2.43 -12.60
N GLU A 36 -20.30 3.27 -12.16
CA GLU A 36 -20.49 4.73 -12.00
C GLU A 36 -19.69 5.53 -13.04
N GLY A 37 -18.74 4.89 -13.71
CA GLY A 37 -17.89 5.49 -14.73
C GLY A 37 -16.46 5.74 -14.22
N PRO A 38 -15.56 6.17 -15.11
CA PRO A 38 -14.15 6.32 -14.78
C PRO A 38 -13.90 7.29 -13.62
N GLY A 39 -13.12 6.85 -12.65
CA GLY A 39 -12.65 7.68 -11.54
C GLY A 39 -13.66 8.00 -10.46
N ALA A 40 -14.94 7.62 -10.56
CA ALA A 40 -16.03 8.12 -9.70
C ALA A 40 -15.93 7.74 -8.19
N GLY A 41 -15.26 6.63 -7.86
CA GLY A 41 -15.14 6.14 -6.47
C GLY A 41 -13.99 6.77 -5.66
N ALA A 42 -13.25 5.93 -4.92
CA ALA A 42 -12.10 6.38 -4.11
C ALA A 42 -11.04 7.15 -4.92
N SER A 43 -10.99 6.94 -6.24
CA SER A 43 -10.10 7.68 -7.14
C SER A 43 -10.53 9.14 -7.39
N TYR A 44 -11.77 9.54 -7.16
CA TYR A 44 -12.19 10.94 -7.32
C TYR A 44 -11.68 11.80 -6.15
N GLY A 45 -11.86 11.31 -4.92
CA GLY A 45 -11.52 12.03 -3.69
C GLY A 45 -10.08 11.81 -3.19
N ASN A 46 -9.19 11.29 -4.03
CA ASN A 46 -7.81 11.00 -3.61
C ASN A 46 -6.92 12.27 -3.65
N ALA A 47 -5.88 12.32 -2.82
CA ALA A 47 -5.00 13.48 -2.70
C ALA A 47 -4.01 13.67 -3.88
N GLY A 48 -3.96 12.74 -4.84
CA GLY A 48 -3.07 12.79 -6.00
C GLY A 48 -1.60 12.52 -5.70
N LEU A 49 -1.28 12.00 -4.52
CA LEU A 49 0.10 11.81 -4.07
C LEU A 49 0.71 10.51 -4.61
N LEU A 50 1.79 10.61 -5.38
CA LEU A 50 2.62 9.47 -5.78
C LEU A 50 3.83 9.35 -4.85
N ALA A 51 3.66 8.61 -3.76
CA ALA A 51 4.64 8.53 -2.67
C ALA A 51 5.73 7.46 -2.91
N GLN A 52 6.61 7.68 -3.89
CA GLN A 52 7.75 6.79 -4.22
C GLN A 52 8.63 6.46 -3.00
N TRP A 53 8.71 7.37 -2.02
CA TRP A 53 9.53 7.25 -0.81
C TRP A 53 8.84 6.51 0.34
N ALA A 54 7.54 6.21 0.26
CA ALA A 54 6.77 5.61 1.35
C ALA A 54 7.01 4.10 1.49
N ILE A 55 8.29 3.71 1.54
CA ILE A 55 8.75 2.32 1.59
C ILE A 55 9.17 1.87 3.00
N ALA A 56 9.37 2.82 3.92
CA ALA A 56 9.78 2.53 5.29
C ALA A 56 8.60 1.95 6.11
N PRO A 57 8.73 0.72 6.65
CA PRO A 57 7.67 0.13 7.47
C PRO A 57 7.43 0.88 8.78
N ILE A 58 6.15 1.06 9.12
CA ILE A 58 5.72 1.69 10.38
C ILE A 58 6.10 0.89 11.63
N ASN A 59 6.45 -0.39 11.47
CA ASN A 59 6.86 -1.26 12.57
C ASN A 59 8.38 -1.43 12.65
N SER A 60 9.17 -0.55 12.06
CA SER A 60 10.63 -0.63 12.15
C SER A 60 11.12 -0.61 13.61
N PRO A 61 12.32 -1.14 13.92
CA PRO A 61 12.79 -1.24 15.31
C PRO A 61 12.84 0.11 16.03
N GLY A 62 13.20 1.18 15.31
CA GLY A 62 13.22 2.54 15.84
C GLY A 62 11.85 3.02 16.28
N ILE A 63 10.82 2.80 15.46
CA ILE A 63 9.43 3.18 15.79
C ILE A 63 8.89 2.33 16.93
N ILE A 64 9.20 1.03 16.98
CA ILE A 64 8.79 0.18 18.12
C ILE A 64 9.43 0.68 19.42
N ARG A 65 10.73 0.98 19.43
CA ARG A 65 11.42 1.54 20.60
C ARG A 65 10.80 2.87 21.04
N GLN A 66 10.49 3.74 20.08
CA GLN A 66 9.81 5.00 20.36
C GLN A 66 8.40 4.79 20.89
N GLY A 67 7.64 3.85 20.33
CA GLY A 67 6.29 3.50 20.80
C GLY A 67 6.28 2.99 22.24
N ILE A 68 7.21 2.09 22.60
CA ILE A 68 7.34 1.62 23.99
C ILE A 68 7.70 2.77 24.93
N LYS A 69 8.61 3.66 24.51
CA LYS A 69 8.97 4.86 25.30
C LYS A 69 7.77 5.80 25.47
N SER A 70 6.99 6.02 24.42
CA SER A 70 5.79 6.85 24.46
C SER A 70 4.69 6.26 25.34
N LEU A 71 4.53 4.93 25.40
CA LEU A 71 3.56 4.30 26.33
C LEU A 71 3.90 4.52 27.81
N ALA A 72 5.16 4.83 28.13
CA ALA A 72 5.60 5.14 29.48
C ALA A 72 5.42 6.63 29.85
N ASP A 73 5.12 7.49 28.87
CA ASP A 73 4.90 8.92 29.08
C ASP A 73 3.39 9.24 28.96
N PRO A 74 2.71 9.61 30.06
CA PRO A 74 1.27 9.89 30.05
C PRO A 74 0.89 11.13 29.23
N ASN A 75 1.85 11.98 28.85
CA ASN A 75 1.64 13.13 27.97
C ASN A 75 2.00 12.84 26.49
N ALA A 76 2.46 11.62 26.18
CA ALA A 76 2.80 11.26 24.82
C ALA A 76 1.54 11.06 23.95
N PRO A 77 1.63 11.28 22.63
CA PRO A 77 0.51 11.14 21.71
C PRO A 77 0.01 9.70 21.53
N LEU A 78 0.68 8.70 22.14
CA LEU A 78 0.32 7.29 22.05
C LEU A 78 -0.52 6.89 23.26
N PHE A 79 -1.84 6.81 23.05
CA PHE A 79 -2.77 6.34 24.06
C PHE A 79 -3.06 4.84 23.92
N LEU A 80 -2.99 4.11 25.03
CA LEU A 80 -3.35 2.70 25.11
C LEU A 80 -4.29 2.47 26.28
N GLN A 81 -5.44 1.88 26.00
CA GLN A 81 -6.37 1.49 27.06
C GLN A 81 -5.88 0.21 27.75
N TYR A 82 -5.33 0.34 28.96
CA TYR A 82 -4.74 -0.80 29.68
C TYR A 82 -5.69 -1.97 29.90
N SER A 83 -7.00 -1.72 30.05
CA SER A 83 -8.01 -2.78 30.18
C SER A 83 -8.17 -3.64 28.92
N TYR A 84 -7.81 -3.11 27.74
CA TYR A 84 -7.86 -3.84 26.47
C TYR A 84 -6.54 -4.55 26.13
N LEU A 85 -5.46 -4.22 26.83
CA LEU A 85 -4.12 -4.74 26.55
C LEU A 85 -4.03 -6.27 26.52
N PRO A 86 -4.65 -7.05 27.43
CA PRO A 86 -4.59 -8.52 27.37
C PRO A 86 -5.15 -9.11 26.06
N ARG A 87 -6.16 -8.46 25.47
CA ARG A 87 -6.75 -8.86 24.19
C ARG A 87 -5.87 -8.48 23.00
N LEU A 88 -5.21 -7.33 23.10
CA LEU A 88 -4.36 -6.79 22.03
C LEU A 88 -2.96 -7.41 22.02
N LEU A 89 -2.46 -7.87 23.17
CA LEU A 89 -1.08 -8.33 23.37
C LEU A 89 -0.64 -9.46 22.42
N PRO A 90 -1.43 -10.52 22.15
CA PRO A 90 -1.00 -11.57 21.22
C PRO A 90 -0.74 -11.06 19.81
N TRP A 91 -1.53 -10.09 19.36
CA TRP A 91 -1.34 -9.45 18.06
C TRP A 91 -0.13 -8.49 18.09
N LEU A 92 0.03 -7.70 19.15
CA LEU A 92 1.18 -6.79 19.32
C LEU A 92 2.51 -7.53 19.29
N LEU A 93 2.60 -8.69 19.95
CA LEU A 93 3.82 -9.49 19.93
C LEU A 93 4.18 -9.94 18.52
N ARG A 94 3.18 -10.34 17.71
CA ARG A 94 3.39 -10.68 16.30
C ARG A 94 3.79 -9.46 15.47
N TYR A 95 3.16 -8.32 15.70
CA TYR A 95 3.48 -7.06 15.02
C TYR A 95 4.92 -6.62 15.31
N VAL A 96 5.34 -6.66 16.57
CA VAL A 96 6.71 -6.34 17.01
C VAL A 96 7.72 -7.34 16.46
N ALA A 97 7.40 -8.64 16.45
CA ALA A 97 8.27 -9.67 15.88
C ALA A 97 8.52 -9.51 14.37
N GLN A 98 7.61 -8.82 13.66
CA GLN A 98 7.81 -8.47 12.24
C GLN A 98 8.69 -7.24 12.04
N GLY A 99 8.98 -6.50 13.10
CA GLY A 99 9.70 -5.24 13.09
C GLY A 99 11.21 -5.35 13.24
N THR A 100 11.83 -6.48 12.89
CA THR A 100 13.29 -6.62 12.94
C THR A 100 13.94 -5.90 11.75
N ASP A 101 15.23 -5.52 11.87
CA ASP A 101 15.96 -4.86 10.77
C ASP A 101 15.90 -5.66 9.48
N THR A 102 16.20 -6.96 9.53
CA THR A 102 16.16 -7.85 8.35
C THR A 102 14.79 -7.86 7.68
N ARG A 103 13.70 -7.93 8.45
CA ARG A 103 12.34 -7.96 7.90
C ARG A 103 11.93 -6.60 7.34
N THR A 104 12.31 -5.53 8.03
CA THR A 104 12.09 -4.14 7.62
C THR A 104 12.76 -3.88 6.27
N GLN A 105 14.04 -4.26 6.11
CA GLN A 105 14.77 -4.13 4.86
C GLN A 105 14.13 -4.94 3.73
N ARG A 106 13.70 -6.18 4.01
CA ARG A 106 13.00 -7.01 3.02
C ARG A 106 11.68 -6.38 2.56
N MET A 107 10.90 -5.81 3.48
CA MET A 107 9.65 -5.11 3.16
C MET A 107 9.92 -3.85 2.33
N ALA A 108 10.90 -3.04 2.73
CA ALA A 108 11.28 -1.84 2.01
C ALA A 108 11.77 -2.15 0.59
N ALA A 109 12.58 -3.19 0.41
CA ALA A 109 13.03 -3.63 -0.91
C ALA A 109 11.86 -4.09 -1.80
N GLY A 110 10.89 -4.83 -1.22
CA GLY A 110 9.69 -5.24 -1.95
C GLY A 110 8.83 -4.06 -2.40
N LEU A 111 8.62 -3.08 -1.51
CA LEU A 111 7.87 -1.85 -1.83
C LEU A 111 8.62 -0.98 -2.84
N HIS A 112 9.95 -0.87 -2.72
CA HIS A 112 10.76 -0.12 -3.67
C HIS A 112 10.57 -0.64 -5.09
N ASN A 113 10.62 -1.95 -5.32
CA ASN A 113 10.41 -2.53 -6.64
C ASN A 113 9.05 -2.18 -7.26
N LEU A 114 8.02 -1.96 -6.43
CA LEU A 114 6.67 -1.61 -6.89
C LEU A 114 6.48 -0.10 -7.08
N LEU A 115 7.22 0.72 -6.34
CA LEU A 115 6.95 2.15 -6.22
C LEU A 115 7.99 3.03 -6.89
N HIS A 116 9.22 2.53 -7.13
CA HIS A 116 10.36 3.36 -7.54
C HIS A 116 10.10 4.15 -8.83
N ASP A 117 9.33 3.61 -9.77
CA ASP A 117 9.01 4.21 -11.06
C ASP A 117 7.54 4.66 -11.16
N SER A 118 6.84 4.77 -10.03
CA SER A 118 5.40 5.06 -10.04
C SER A 118 5.02 6.38 -10.72
N VAL A 119 5.90 7.39 -10.71
CA VAL A 119 5.67 8.67 -11.41
C VAL A 119 5.79 8.49 -12.92
N GLU A 120 6.83 7.79 -13.37
CA GLU A 120 7.07 7.46 -14.76
C GLU A 120 5.93 6.59 -15.32
N GLN A 121 5.55 5.56 -14.58
CA GLN A 121 4.44 4.67 -14.92
C GLN A 121 3.11 5.43 -15.01
N HIS A 122 2.84 6.35 -14.08
CA HIS A 122 1.63 7.17 -14.12
C HIS A 122 1.61 8.11 -15.33
N ARG A 123 2.73 8.81 -15.61
CA ARG A 123 2.87 9.66 -16.80
C ARG A 123 2.72 8.86 -18.09
N ALA A 124 3.18 7.61 -18.11
CA ALA A 124 3.02 6.75 -19.26
C ALA A 124 1.56 6.38 -19.54
N LEU A 125 0.59 6.64 -18.65
CA LEU A 125 -0.83 6.36 -18.89
C LEU A 125 -1.52 7.42 -19.76
N THR A 126 -0.96 8.64 -19.81
CA THR A 126 -1.44 9.78 -20.63
C THR A 126 -0.70 9.84 -21.95
#